data_AF-A0A933YRA3-F1
#
_entry.id   AF-A0A933YRA3-F1
#
_cell.length_a   1.000
_cell.length_b   1.000
_cell.length_c   1.000
_cell.angle_alpha   90.00
_cell.angle_beta   90.00
_cell.angle_gamma   90.00
#
_symmetry.space_group_name_H-M   'P 1'
#
loop_
_entity.id
_entity.type
_entity.pdbx_description
1 polymer ?
#
loop_
_entity_poly.entity_id
_entity_poly.type
_entity_poly.pdbx_seq_one_letter_code
_entity_poly.pdbx_strand_id
1 'polypeptide(L)'
;MPSLFAKALVYVSCLALFIVATAEAVDAFGRPMLYASGPSLDMLQFKRDLTIGIVWMALSVGMASYGFFIRRRPALHASIVVLGFSLLYAGLRSFAYEPIGNFALFLNYRVFTLVLLLAGTAGHIFLWKRFQTDVPRGGNMLTILSLVIVALLFIFLTSETFDGFENHLIDLTGDVFELLSFKRILTLALVWTTYSVAVTWYGLTRKHKLITYAGIGIMALGFVTGLLRSTWYSPLDYFFPILNYRFLTLCLLTIGAVVLLLLWRKFSRDSRLGTNLTSALGLLIVALMFVLFTSETIDYYEHQIVPIEVKLLDAWNSDLNVLANSLRNQQQLTLSGVWLVYSIVLMIVGIWRRRRNIRMVAIGLFGLTILKIFIYDLSFLETLYRIFSFMGLGVILLGVSYLYQRYKSIILEDEQKEAAEVNEATAV
;
A
#
# COMPACT_ATOMS: atom_id res chain seq x y z
N MET A 1 -30.91 20.85 36.35
CA MET A 1 -30.62 19.80 35.36
C MET A 1 -31.92 19.41 34.64
N PRO A 2 -31.94 19.17 33.32
CA PRO A 2 -33.15 18.66 32.68
C PRO A 2 -33.53 17.32 33.29
N SER A 3 -34.83 17.11 33.53
CA SER A 3 -35.36 15.87 34.09
C SER A 3 -34.97 14.67 33.21
N LEU A 4 -34.86 13.47 33.81
CA LEU A 4 -34.65 12.22 33.07
C LEU A 4 -35.67 12.07 31.94
N PHE A 5 -36.92 12.45 32.20
CA PHE A 5 -38.00 12.50 31.22
C PHE A 5 -37.67 13.39 30.01
N ALA A 6 -37.18 14.62 30.22
CA ALA A 6 -36.82 15.51 29.12
C ALA A 6 -35.64 14.99 28.27
N LYS A 7 -34.71 14.24 28.87
CA LYS A 7 -33.64 13.57 28.10
C LYS A 7 -34.18 12.39 27.30
N ALA A 8 -35.04 11.57 27.91
CA ALA A 8 -35.69 10.44 27.25
C ALA A 8 -36.53 10.89 26.05
N LEU A 9 -37.29 11.97 26.21
CA LEU A 9 -38.10 12.54 25.13
C LEU A 9 -37.25 12.91 23.90
N VAL A 10 -36.09 13.55 24.10
CA VAL A 10 -35.18 13.90 22.99
C VAL A 10 -34.65 12.65 22.28
N TYR A 11 -34.29 11.60 23.02
CA TYR A 11 -33.85 10.34 22.40
C TYR A 11 -34.99 9.68 21.60
N VAL A 12 -36.20 9.64 22.14
CA VAL A 12 -37.38 9.10 21.45
C VAL A 12 -37.67 9.88 20.17
N SER A 13 -37.61 11.22 20.20
CA SER A 13 -37.79 12.04 19.00
C SER A 13 -36.71 11.79 17.96
N CYS A 14 -35.44 11.68 18.37
CA CYS A 14 -34.34 11.38 17.45
C CYS A 14 -34.50 9.98 16.82
N LEU A 15 -34.91 8.99 17.61
CA LEU A 15 -35.17 7.64 17.13
C LEU A 15 -36.36 7.58 16.16
N ALA A 16 -37.47 8.26 16.49
CA ALA A 16 -38.63 8.33 15.61
C ALA A 16 -38.26 8.97 14.27
N LEU A 17 -37.50 10.08 14.28
CA LEU A 17 -37.02 10.74 13.07
C LEU A 17 -36.13 9.81 12.23
N PHE A 18 -35.22 9.08 12.88
CA PHE A 18 -34.37 8.09 12.21
C PHE A 18 -35.19 6.98 11.54
N ILE A 19 -36.20 6.43 12.24
CA ILE A 19 -37.06 5.36 11.69
C ILE A 19 -37.86 5.88 10.49
N VAL A 20 -38.54 7.03 10.64
CA VAL A 20 -39.37 7.60 9.56
C VAL A 20 -38.52 7.90 8.33
N ALA A 21 -37.39 8.58 8.49
CA ALA A 21 -36.54 8.92 7.36
C ALA A 21 -35.92 7.67 6.69
N THR A 22 -35.68 6.59 7.44
CA THR A 22 -35.25 5.32 6.86
C THR A 22 -36.36 4.69 6.04
N ALA A 23 -37.59 4.65 6.57
CA ALA A 23 -38.75 4.11 5.86
C ALA A 23 -39.00 4.86 4.55
N GLU A 24 -39.03 6.20 4.60
CA GLU A 24 -39.20 7.04 3.40
C GLU A 24 -38.10 6.81 2.36
N ALA A 25 -36.84 6.68 2.79
CA ALA A 25 -35.72 6.40 1.89
C ALA A 25 -35.84 5.02 1.21
N VAL A 26 -36.38 4.02 1.91
CA VAL A 26 -36.65 2.69 1.35
C VAL A 26 -37.84 2.73 0.39
N ASP A 27 -38.94 3.36 0.81
CA ASP A 27 -40.19 3.42 0.04
C ASP A 27 -40.03 4.20 -1.27
N ALA A 28 -39.16 5.21 -1.31
CA ALA A 28 -38.79 5.95 -2.52
C ALA A 28 -38.28 5.05 -3.66
N PHE A 29 -37.69 3.89 -3.33
CA PHE A 29 -37.20 2.91 -4.30
C PHE A 29 -38.15 1.71 -4.47
N GLY A 30 -39.12 1.52 -3.58
CA GLY A 30 -40.04 0.39 -3.61
C GLY A 30 -40.80 0.28 -4.93
N ARG A 31 -41.42 1.37 -5.39
CA ARG A 31 -42.15 1.39 -6.68
C ARG A 31 -41.26 1.11 -7.89
N PRO A 32 -40.12 1.82 -8.11
CA PRO A 32 -39.21 1.51 -9.22
C PRO A 32 -38.73 0.05 -9.24
N MET A 33 -38.47 -0.55 -8.08
CA MET A 33 -37.96 -1.92 -7.99
C MET A 33 -38.98 -2.98 -8.40
N LEU A 34 -40.29 -2.76 -8.21
CA LEU A 34 -41.33 -3.72 -8.59
C LEU A 34 -41.38 -4.02 -10.09
N TYR A 35 -40.91 -3.07 -10.91
CA TYR A 35 -40.94 -3.17 -12.37
C TYR A 35 -39.55 -3.43 -12.97
N ALA A 36 -38.51 -3.56 -12.14
CA ALA A 36 -37.14 -3.78 -12.58
C ALA A 36 -36.73 -5.25 -12.46
N SER A 37 -35.84 -5.70 -13.34
CA SER A 37 -35.28 -7.06 -13.30
C SER A 37 -33.82 -7.08 -13.77
N GLY A 38 -33.09 -8.12 -13.36
CA GLY A 38 -31.68 -8.29 -13.70
C GLY A 38 -30.80 -7.08 -13.31
N PRO A 39 -29.88 -6.63 -14.18
CA PRO A 39 -28.95 -5.53 -13.87
C PRO A 39 -29.62 -4.21 -13.49
N SER A 40 -30.83 -3.96 -14.00
CA SER A 40 -31.59 -2.75 -13.67
C SER A 40 -32.09 -2.76 -12.22
N LEU A 41 -32.46 -3.94 -11.70
CA LEU A 41 -32.87 -4.12 -10.31
C LEU A 41 -31.66 -3.99 -9.37
N ASP A 42 -30.53 -4.61 -9.73
CA ASP A 42 -29.29 -4.53 -8.96
C ASP A 42 -28.83 -3.08 -8.80
N MET A 43 -28.91 -2.29 -9.89
CA MET A 43 -28.57 -0.86 -9.87
C MET A 43 -29.49 -0.06 -8.93
N LEU A 44 -30.79 -0.35 -8.94
CA LEU A 44 -31.74 0.31 -8.03
C LEU A 44 -31.47 -0.07 -6.58
N GLN A 45 -31.13 -1.34 -6.30
CA GLN A 45 -30.78 -1.80 -4.95
C GLN A 45 -29.52 -1.12 -4.45
N PHE A 46 -28.49 -1.06 -5.29
CA PHE A 46 -27.26 -0.34 -5.00
C PHE A 46 -27.51 1.15 -4.70
N LYS A 47 -28.28 1.85 -5.54
CA LYS A 47 -28.64 3.25 -5.30
C LYS A 47 -29.46 3.44 -4.02
N ARG A 48 -30.42 2.56 -3.74
CA ARG A 48 -31.22 2.62 -2.51
C ARG A 48 -30.32 2.54 -1.28
N ASP A 49 -29.45 1.54 -1.22
CA ASP A 49 -28.59 1.31 -0.05
C ASP A 49 -27.67 2.51 0.20
N LEU A 50 -27.09 3.09 -0.86
CA LEU A 50 -26.29 4.31 -0.77
C LEU A 50 -27.12 5.54 -0.39
N THR A 51 -28.37 5.65 -0.86
CA THR A 51 -29.29 6.74 -0.50
C THR A 51 -29.64 6.71 0.99
N ILE A 52 -29.93 5.53 1.54
CA ILE A 52 -30.16 5.35 2.98
C ILE A 52 -28.97 5.89 3.78
N GLY A 53 -27.75 5.55 3.32
CA GLY A 53 -26.50 6.12 3.83
C GLY A 53 -26.45 7.64 3.87
N ILE A 54 -26.79 8.29 2.75
CA ILE A 54 -26.83 9.75 2.61
C ILE A 54 -27.87 10.36 3.56
N VAL A 55 -29.06 9.79 3.62
CA VAL A 55 -30.15 10.27 4.49
C VAL A 55 -29.72 10.20 5.95
N TRP A 56 -29.11 9.10 6.38
CA TRP A 56 -28.57 8.98 7.74
C TRP A 56 -27.45 9.99 8.02
N MET A 57 -26.57 10.28 7.05
CA MET A 57 -25.54 11.32 7.20
C MET A 57 -26.17 12.70 7.40
N ALA A 58 -27.15 13.07 6.57
CA ALA A 58 -27.85 14.35 6.67
C ALA A 58 -28.58 14.51 8.01
N LEU A 59 -29.28 13.46 8.46
CA LEU A 59 -29.92 13.43 9.78
C LEU A 59 -28.91 13.59 10.90
N SER A 60 -27.78 12.90 10.82
CA SER A 60 -26.72 12.98 11.83
C SER A 60 -26.19 14.41 11.95
N VAL A 61 -25.87 15.07 10.83
CA VAL A 61 -25.41 16.47 10.84
C VAL A 61 -26.49 17.40 11.39
N GLY A 62 -27.76 17.18 11.05
CA GLY A 62 -28.89 17.94 11.59
C GLY A 62 -29.04 17.79 13.11
N MET A 63 -28.99 16.55 13.61
CA MET A 63 -29.05 16.25 15.04
C MET A 63 -27.84 16.82 15.80
N ALA A 64 -26.64 16.78 15.20
CA ALA A 64 -25.44 17.37 15.78
C ALA A 64 -25.57 18.89 15.89
N SER A 65 -26.01 19.54 14.80
CA SER A 65 -26.25 20.99 14.76
C SER A 65 -27.25 21.39 15.84
N TYR A 66 -28.41 20.75 15.87
CA TYR A 66 -29.43 20.98 16.91
C TYR A 66 -28.90 20.77 18.33
N GLY A 67 -28.14 19.68 18.55
CA GLY A 67 -27.55 19.34 19.82
C GLY A 67 -26.56 20.40 20.33
N PHE A 68 -25.75 20.98 19.43
CA PHE A 68 -24.83 22.06 19.77
C PHE A 68 -25.55 23.40 19.99
N PHE A 69 -26.45 23.81 19.10
CA PHE A 69 -27.16 25.09 19.22
C PHE A 69 -28.04 25.18 20.47
N ILE A 70 -28.74 24.09 20.82
CA ILE A 70 -29.66 24.07 21.99
C ILE A 70 -28.97 23.50 23.25
N ARG A 71 -27.67 23.15 23.16
CA ARG A 71 -26.88 22.55 24.26
C ARG A 71 -27.53 21.28 24.85
N ARG A 72 -28.12 20.43 24.00
CA ARG A 72 -28.78 19.17 24.40
C ARG A 72 -27.87 17.97 24.09
N ARG A 73 -27.18 17.48 25.12
CA ARG A 73 -26.30 16.29 25.03
C ARG A 73 -26.95 15.03 24.43
N PRO A 74 -28.23 14.69 24.72
CA PRO A 74 -28.87 13.52 24.11
C PRO A 74 -28.88 13.54 22.57
N ALA A 75 -29.17 14.71 21.97
CA ALA A 75 -29.17 14.86 20.52
C ALA A 75 -27.75 14.69 19.92
N LEU A 76 -26.72 15.17 20.62
CA LEU A 76 -25.32 14.94 20.22
C LEU A 76 -24.95 13.45 20.25
N HIS A 77 -25.34 12.71 21.29
CA HIS A 77 -25.08 11.26 21.32
C HIS A 77 -25.82 10.53 20.20
N ALA A 78 -27.10 10.85 19.99
CA ALA A 78 -27.88 10.29 18.89
C ALA A 78 -27.22 10.59 17.52
N SER A 79 -26.73 11.82 17.33
CA SER A 79 -26.03 12.18 16.10
C SER A 79 -24.81 11.30 15.82
N ILE A 80 -23.97 11.02 16.83
CA ILE A 80 -22.78 10.18 16.67
C ILE A 80 -23.16 8.73 16.34
N VAL A 81 -24.22 8.22 16.95
CA VAL A 81 -24.71 6.86 16.67
C VAL A 81 -25.20 6.77 15.23
N VAL A 82 -26.02 7.73 14.77
CA VAL A 82 -26.52 7.78 13.40
C VAL A 82 -25.39 8.00 12.39
N LEU A 83 -24.39 8.82 12.74
CA LEU A 83 -23.17 8.99 11.95
C LEU A 83 -22.46 7.65 11.75
N GLY A 84 -22.29 6.89 12.83
CA GLY A 84 -21.68 5.55 12.81
C GLY A 84 -22.43 4.59 11.89
N PHE A 85 -23.76 4.55 11.98
CA PHE A 85 -24.59 3.73 11.09
C PHE A 85 -24.45 4.14 9.62
N SER A 86 -24.51 5.44 9.33
CA SER A 86 -24.31 5.98 7.97
C SER A 86 -22.98 5.56 7.38
N LEU A 87 -21.88 5.82 8.12
CA LEU A 87 -20.53 5.51 7.68
C LEU A 87 -20.30 4.02 7.48
N LEU A 88 -20.79 3.19 8.41
CA LEU A 88 -20.62 1.75 8.33
C LEU A 88 -21.42 1.17 7.15
N TYR A 89 -22.70 1.48 7.05
CA TYR A 89 -23.58 0.90 6.04
C TYR A 89 -23.19 1.34 4.62
N ALA A 90 -23.09 2.66 4.40
CA ALA A 90 -22.77 3.20 3.10
C ALA A 90 -21.30 3.00 2.71
N GLY A 91 -20.39 3.07 3.70
CA GLY A 91 -18.97 2.80 3.49
C GLY A 91 -18.71 1.36 3.09
N LEU A 92 -19.36 0.39 3.75
CA LEU A 92 -19.26 -1.03 3.37
C LEU A 92 -19.89 -1.29 2.00
N ARG A 93 -21.04 -0.69 1.69
CA ARG A 93 -21.66 -0.84 0.36
C ARG A 93 -20.81 -0.23 -0.76
N SER A 94 -19.94 0.72 -0.44
CA SER A 94 -19.08 1.41 -1.42
C SER A 94 -17.85 0.61 -1.88
N PHE A 95 -17.59 -0.59 -1.35
CA PHE A 95 -16.42 -1.37 -1.74
C PHE A 95 -16.49 -1.96 -3.16
N ALA A 96 -17.70 -2.25 -3.66
CA ALA A 96 -17.92 -2.79 -4.99
C ALA A 96 -19.07 -2.04 -5.68
N TYR A 97 -18.91 -1.71 -6.96
CA TYR A 97 -19.96 -1.06 -7.75
C TYR A 97 -20.84 -2.10 -8.45
N GLU A 98 -22.15 -2.00 -8.27
CA GLU A 98 -23.11 -2.97 -8.82
C GLU A 98 -24.26 -2.28 -9.59
N PRO A 99 -24.57 -2.71 -10.83
CA PRO A 99 -23.80 -3.64 -11.66
C PRO A 99 -22.57 -2.96 -12.25
N ILE A 100 -21.47 -3.71 -12.36
CA ILE A 100 -20.19 -3.19 -12.81
C ILE A 100 -20.24 -2.60 -14.23
N GLY A 101 -21.09 -3.12 -15.13
CA GLY A 101 -21.21 -2.62 -16.51
C GLY A 101 -21.74 -1.18 -16.63
N ASN A 102 -22.31 -0.61 -15.56
CA ASN A 102 -22.72 0.79 -15.51
C ASN A 102 -21.70 1.69 -14.81
N PHE A 103 -20.48 1.19 -14.58
CA PHE A 103 -19.44 1.92 -13.88
C PHE A 103 -18.85 3.02 -14.79
N ALA A 104 -18.75 4.22 -14.24
CA ALA A 104 -18.08 5.35 -14.86
C ALA A 104 -17.06 5.93 -13.89
N LEU A 105 -15.80 6.04 -14.35
CA LEU A 105 -14.70 6.54 -13.53
C LEU A 105 -14.97 7.98 -13.08
N PHE A 106 -14.89 8.21 -11.77
CA PHE A 106 -15.13 9.46 -11.04
C PHE A 106 -16.54 10.07 -11.15
N LEU A 107 -17.42 9.51 -11.99
CA LEU A 107 -18.72 10.08 -12.33
C LEU A 107 -19.84 9.07 -12.15
N ASN A 108 -19.91 8.48 -10.95
CA ASN A 108 -20.92 7.48 -10.60
C ASN A 108 -21.63 7.79 -9.27
N TYR A 109 -22.75 7.11 -9.02
CA TYR A 109 -23.59 7.39 -7.84
C TYR A 109 -22.85 7.15 -6.52
N ARG A 110 -21.95 6.17 -6.48
CA ARG A 110 -21.11 5.90 -5.31
C ARG A 110 -20.15 7.05 -5.01
N VAL A 111 -19.49 7.62 -6.02
CA VAL A 111 -18.61 8.78 -5.80
C VAL A 111 -19.38 9.93 -5.18
N PHE A 112 -20.59 10.21 -5.69
CA PHE A 112 -21.47 11.22 -5.10
C PHE A 112 -21.79 10.92 -3.63
N THR A 113 -22.15 9.68 -3.30
CA THR A 113 -22.37 9.26 -1.91
C THR A 113 -21.13 9.46 -1.04
N LEU A 114 -19.96 9.00 -1.47
CA LEU A 114 -18.71 9.13 -0.70
C LEU A 114 -18.33 10.60 -0.47
N VAL A 115 -18.54 11.48 -1.47
CA VAL A 115 -18.34 12.93 -1.31
C VAL A 115 -19.29 13.50 -0.26
N LEU A 116 -20.56 13.11 -0.25
CA LEU A 116 -21.50 13.54 0.79
C LEU A 116 -21.15 12.99 2.18
N LEU A 117 -20.65 11.76 2.27
CA LEU A 117 -20.18 11.21 3.54
C LEU A 117 -18.94 11.95 4.06
N LEU A 118 -18.01 12.29 3.17
CA LEU A 118 -16.82 13.10 3.50
C LEU A 118 -17.22 14.50 3.94
N ALA A 119 -18.13 15.17 3.21
CA ALA A 119 -18.64 16.49 3.55
C ALA A 119 -19.38 16.49 4.89
N GLY A 120 -20.23 15.49 5.14
CA GLY A 120 -20.94 15.35 6.41
C GLY A 120 -19.99 15.11 7.58
N THR A 121 -19.00 14.22 7.41
CA THR A 121 -17.96 13.98 8.44
C THR A 121 -17.12 15.23 8.71
N ALA A 122 -16.75 15.98 7.67
CA ALA A 122 -16.08 17.27 7.82
C ALA A 122 -16.98 18.30 8.53
N GLY A 123 -18.29 18.30 8.25
CA GLY A 123 -19.30 19.07 8.97
C GLY A 123 -19.33 18.76 10.46
N HIS A 124 -19.28 17.47 10.84
CA HIS A 124 -19.13 17.07 12.24
C HIS A 124 -17.84 17.60 12.86
N ILE A 125 -16.70 17.51 12.17
CA ILE A 125 -15.42 18.07 12.65
C ILE A 125 -15.55 19.59 12.87
N PHE A 126 -16.16 20.30 11.92
CA PHE A 126 -16.38 21.74 11.99
C PHE A 126 -17.23 22.13 13.19
N LEU A 127 -18.41 21.50 13.36
CA LEU A 127 -19.29 21.73 14.50
C LEU A 127 -18.58 21.45 15.82
N TRP A 128 -17.83 20.35 15.89
CA TRP A 128 -17.13 19.95 17.11
C TRP A 128 -16.01 20.92 17.49
N LYS A 129 -15.26 21.45 16.51
CA LYS A 129 -14.26 22.51 16.74
C LYS A 129 -14.90 23.82 17.16
N ARG A 130 -16.04 24.18 16.54
CA ARG A 130 -16.72 25.46 16.80
C ARG A 130 -17.29 25.54 18.21
N PHE A 131 -17.80 24.43 18.74
CA PHE A 131 -18.49 24.37 20.04
C PHE A 131 -17.71 23.57 21.10
N GLN A 132 -16.38 23.44 20.93
CA GLN A 132 -15.51 22.59 21.75
C GLN A 132 -15.45 22.98 23.24
N THR A 133 -15.74 24.25 23.57
CA THR A 133 -15.67 24.78 24.95
C THR A 133 -16.64 24.10 25.92
N ASP A 134 -17.68 23.43 25.42
CA ASP A 134 -18.77 22.90 26.25
C ASP A 134 -18.61 21.38 26.57
N VAL A 135 -17.58 20.69 26.03
CA VAL A 135 -17.37 19.23 26.19
C VAL A 135 -15.89 18.85 26.50
N PRO A 136 -15.55 18.45 27.74
CA PRO A 136 -14.15 18.22 28.18
C PRO A 136 -13.38 17.08 27.47
N ARG A 137 -14.04 16.19 26.71
CA ARG A 137 -13.43 14.98 26.10
C ARG A 137 -13.22 15.07 24.57
N GLY A 138 -13.27 16.27 23.98
CA GLY A 138 -13.34 16.47 22.53
C GLY A 138 -12.13 16.05 21.68
N GLY A 139 -10.93 15.94 22.25
CA GLY A 139 -9.71 15.65 21.50
C GLY A 139 -9.71 14.29 20.78
N ASN A 140 -10.25 13.26 21.44
CA ASN A 140 -10.31 11.90 20.86
C ASN A 140 -11.31 11.85 19.70
N MET A 141 -12.46 12.53 19.82
CA MET A 141 -13.50 12.52 18.79
C MET A 141 -13.02 13.15 17.47
N LEU A 142 -12.33 14.30 17.53
CA LEU A 142 -11.77 14.94 16.34
C LEU A 142 -10.77 14.04 15.63
N THR A 143 -9.98 13.28 16.39
CA THR A 143 -9.01 12.33 15.82
C THR A 143 -9.72 11.14 15.17
N ILE A 144 -10.76 10.60 15.80
CA ILE A 144 -11.59 9.52 15.24
C ILE A 144 -12.24 9.96 13.94
N LEU A 145 -12.89 11.13 13.90
CA LEU A 145 -13.50 11.65 12.67
C LEU A 145 -12.48 11.91 11.57
N SER A 146 -11.28 12.36 11.93
CA SER A 146 -10.19 12.52 10.95
C SER A 146 -9.72 11.17 10.38
N LEU A 147 -9.67 10.13 11.21
CA LEU A 147 -9.37 8.76 10.75
C LEU A 147 -10.49 8.20 9.86
N VAL A 148 -11.75 8.52 10.14
CA VAL A 148 -12.89 8.18 9.28
C VAL A 148 -12.72 8.81 7.89
N ILE A 149 -12.31 10.10 7.82
CA ILE A 149 -12.01 10.74 6.53
C ILE A 149 -10.88 9.99 5.80
N VAL A 150 -9.82 9.61 6.51
CA VAL A 150 -8.71 8.84 5.94
C VAL A 150 -9.21 7.48 5.39
N ALA A 151 -10.09 6.80 6.12
CA ALA A 151 -10.67 5.53 5.71
C ALA A 151 -11.63 5.68 4.51
N LEU A 152 -12.51 6.69 4.50
CA LEU A 152 -13.42 6.95 3.37
C LEU A 152 -12.66 7.28 2.09
N LEU A 153 -11.62 8.10 2.16
CA LEU A 153 -10.76 8.40 1.01
C LEU A 153 -9.99 7.16 0.55
N PHE A 154 -9.56 6.30 1.48
CA PHE A 154 -8.94 5.01 1.14
C PHE A 154 -9.91 4.09 0.39
N ILE A 155 -11.15 3.96 0.89
CA ILE A 155 -12.22 3.17 0.24
C ILE A 155 -12.48 3.74 -1.15
N PHE A 156 -12.68 5.05 -1.27
CA PHE A 156 -12.90 5.74 -2.54
C PHE A 156 -11.80 5.43 -3.56
N LEU A 157 -10.53 5.67 -3.23
CA LEU A 157 -9.42 5.44 -4.16
C LEU A 157 -9.28 3.96 -4.52
N THR A 158 -9.50 3.07 -3.56
CA THR A 158 -9.38 1.62 -3.77
C THR A 158 -10.48 1.10 -4.68
N SER A 159 -11.75 1.38 -4.37
CA SER A 159 -12.87 0.87 -5.14
C SER A 159 -12.98 1.51 -6.51
N GLU A 160 -12.62 2.80 -6.64
CA GLU A 160 -12.62 3.46 -7.95
C GLU A 160 -11.53 2.92 -8.87
N THR A 161 -10.35 2.63 -8.33
CA THR A 161 -9.29 1.97 -9.10
C THR A 161 -9.68 0.54 -9.43
N PHE A 162 -10.16 -0.24 -8.45
CA PHE A 162 -10.50 -1.64 -8.64
C PHE A 162 -11.60 -1.82 -9.70
N ASP A 163 -12.71 -1.11 -9.56
CA ASP A 163 -13.86 -1.21 -10.47
C ASP A 163 -13.57 -0.60 -11.83
N GLY A 164 -12.68 0.41 -11.90
CA GLY A 164 -12.19 0.93 -13.16
C GLY A 164 -11.51 -0.13 -14.02
N PHE A 165 -10.72 -1.02 -13.40
CA PHE A 165 -10.18 -2.19 -14.10
C PHE A 165 -11.23 -3.28 -14.29
N GLU A 166 -12.05 -3.58 -13.27
CA GLU A 166 -13.06 -4.65 -13.35
C GLU A 166 -14.03 -4.43 -14.51
N ASN A 167 -14.48 -3.19 -14.74
CA ASN A 167 -15.37 -2.86 -15.85
C ASN A 167 -14.75 -3.16 -17.23
N HIS A 168 -13.44 -3.03 -17.37
CA HIS A 168 -12.74 -3.39 -18.61
C HIS A 168 -12.42 -4.89 -18.69
N LEU A 169 -12.49 -5.63 -17.58
CA LEU A 169 -12.17 -7.06 -17.51
C LEU A 169 -13.37 -7.95 -17.88
N ILE A 170 -14.61 -7.46 -17.80
CA ILE A 170 -15.86 -8.25 -17.92
C ILE A 170 -15.87 -9.19 -19.14
N ASP A 171 -15.51 -8.65 -20.31
CA ASP A 171 -15.59 -9.37 -21.59
C ASP A 171 -14.23 -9.89 -22.08
N LEU A 172 -13.17 -9.72 -21.28
CA LEU A 172 -11.82 -10.14 -21.65
C LEU A 172 -11.56 -11.58 -21.20
N THR A 173 -10.87 -12.35 -22.03
CA THR A 173 -10.39 -13.70 -21.71
C THR A 173 -8.92 -13.89 -22.13
N GLY A 174 -8.28 -14.95 -21.64
CA GLY A 174 -6.89 -15.29 -21.98
C GLY A 174 -5.87 -14.24 -21.50
N ASP A 175 -4.81 -14.06 -22.29
CA ASP A 175 -3.64 -13.26 -21.89
C ASP A 175 -3.96 -11.78 -21.63
N VAL A 176 -4.91 -11.22 -22.38
CA VAL A 176 -5.30 -9.81 -22.20
C VAL A 176 -5.98 -9.59 -20.85
N PHE A 177 -6.81 -10.55 -20.41
CA PHE A 177 -7.41 -10.54 -19.09
C PHE A 177 -6.34 -10.65 -17.99
N GLU A 178 -5.38 -11.56 -18.15
CA GLU A 178 -4.28 -11.73 -17.19
C GLU A 178 -3.42 -10.46 -17.08
N LEU A 179 -3.09 -9.83 -18.21
CA LEU A 179 -2.28 -8.61 -18.28
C LEU A 179 -2.98 -7.46 -17.55
N LEU A 180 -4.27 -7.28 -17.82
CA LEU A 180 -5.02 -6.20 -17.22
C LEU A 180 -5.25 -6.45 -15.71
N SER A 181 -5.47 -7.70 -15.32
CA SER A 181 -5.51 -8.13 -13.92
C SER A 181 -4.18 -7.92 -13.18
N PHE A 182 -3.05 -8.19 -13.87
CA PHE A 182 -1.71 -7.89 -13.37
C PHE A 182 -1.52 -6.40 -13.13
N LYS A 183 -1.86 -5.56 -14.12
CA LYS A 183 -1.79 -4.10 -14.02
C LYS A 183 -2.68 -3.56 -12.91
N ARG A 184 -3.89 -4.09 -12.72
CA ARG A 184 -4.81 -3.65 -11.65
C ARG A 184 -4.17 -3.69 -10.27
N ILE A 185 -3.59 -4.83 -9.87
CA ILE A 185 -3.01 -5.01 -8.53
C ILE A 185 -1.81 -4.09 -8.31
N LEU A 186 -0.93 -3.95 -9.33
CA LEU A 186 0.20 -3.04 -9.28
C LEU A 186 -0.24 -1.56 -9.22
N THR A 187 -1.32 -1.21 -9.92
CA THR A 187 -1.89 0.14 -9.85
C THR A 187 -2.44 0.44 -8.46
N LEU A 188 -3.12 -0.52 -7.82
CA LEU A 188 -3.59 -0.37 -6.44
C LEU A 188 -2.43 -0.14 -5.46
N ALA A 189 -1.33 -0.88 -5.61
CA ALA A 189 -0.12 -0.67 -4.82
C ALA A 189 0.42 0.77 -4.96
N LEU A 190 0.43 1.32 -6.18
CA LEU A 190 0.85 2.71 -6.44
C LEU A 190 -0.12 3.74 -5.87
N VAL A 191 -1.43 3.53 -6.00
CA VAL A 191 -2.46 4.41 -5.46
C VAL A 191 -2.35 4.48 -3.94
N TRP A 192 -2.23 3.33 -3.26
CA TRP A 192 -2.06 3.27 -1.80
C TRP A 192 -0.76 3.91 -1.35
N THR A 193 0.33 3.69 -2.08
CA THR A 193 1.63 4.32 -1.80
C THR A 193 1.56 5.84 -1.95
N THR A 194 0.95 6.34 -3.02
CA THR A 194 0.81 7.79 -3.25
C THR A 194 -0.08 8.44 -2.20
N TYR A 195 -1.21 7.81 -1.89
CA TYR A 195 -2.15 8.29 -0.88
C TYR A 195 -1.52 8.29 0.53
N SER A 196 -0.80 7.24 0.89
CA SER A 196 -0.14 7.13 2.20
C SER A 196 0.94 8.18 2.42
N VAL A 197 1.65 8.63 1.37
CA VAL A 197 2.58 9.77 1.46
C VAL A 197 1.83 11.03 1.90
N ALA A 198 0.69 11.34 1.26
CA ALA A 198 -0.11 12.52 1.60
C ALA A 198 -0.68 12.45 3.03
N VAL A 199 -1.22 11.29 3.43
CA VAL A 199 -1.75 11.06 4.78
C VAL A 199 -0.65 11.18 5.84
N THR A 200 0.51 10.57 5.58
CA THR A 200 1.64 10.60 6.52
C THR A 200 2.22 12.01 6.63
N TRP A 201 2.35 12.72 5.50
CA TRP A 201 2.78 14.12 5.51
C TRP A 201 1.83 15.01 6.32
N TYR A 202 0.52 14.86 6.15
CA TYR A 202 -0.48 15.58 6.94
C TYR A 202 -0.39 15.21 8.44
N GLY A 203 -0.29 13.91 8.76
CA GLY A 203 -0.14 13.41 10.12
C GLY A 203 1.09 13.99 10.82
N LEU A 204 2.24 14.00 10.14
CA LEU A 204 3.50 14.54 10.66
C LEU A 204 3.45 16.05 10.84
N THR A 205 2.99 16.80 9.84
CA THR A 205 2.91 18.28 9.89
C THR A 205 1.96 18.78 10.98
N ARG A 206 0.87 18.06 11.24
CA ARG A 206 -0.11 18.40 12.29
C ARG A 206 0.16 17.70 13.63
N LYS A 207 1.25 16.93 13.75
CA LYS A 207 1.61 16.15 14.94
C LYS A 207 0.50 15.18 15.40
N HIS A 208 -0.32 14.68 14.47
CA HIS A 208 -1.36 13.68 14.74
C HIS A 208 -0.79 12.26 14.61
N LYS A 209 -0.44 11.64 15.75
CA LYS A 209 0.18 10.30 15.80
C LYS A 209 -0.65 9.22 15.11
N LEU A 210 -1.95 9.13 15.41
CA LEU A 210 -2.82 8.09 14.84
C LEU A 210 -2.96 8.20 13.32
N ILE A 211 -3.06 9.43 12.78
CA ILE A 211 -3.14 9.66 11.32
C ILE A 211 -1.80 9.28 10.66
N THR A 212 -0.69 9.60 11.32
CA THR A 212 0.66 9.20 10.86
C THR A 212 0.78 7.68 10.78
N TYR A 213 0.36 6.96 11.82
CA TYR A 213 0.38 5.49 11.82
C TYR A 213 -0.58 4.89 10.79
N ALA A 214 -1.76 5.48 10.58
CA ALA A 214 -2.67 5.06 9.50
C ALA A 214 -2.00 5.20 8.13
N GLY A 215 -1.31 6.33 7.87
CA GLY A 215 -0.53 6.52 6.65
C GLY A 215 0.55 5.45 6.48
N ILE A 216 1.36 5.19 7.52
CA ILE A 216 2.40 4.14 7.48
C ILE A 216 1.78 2.74 7.26
N GLY A 217 0.62 2.45 7.86
CA GLY A 217 -0.08 1.19 7.66
C GLY A 217 -0.55 0.99 6.22
N ILE A 218 -1.15 2.02 5.62
CA ILE A 218 -1.57 2.00 4.20
C ILE A 218 -0.36 1.84 3.28
N MET A 219 0.75 2.50 3.60
CA MET A 219 2.00 2.37 2.87
C MET A 219 2.51 0.91 2.91
N ALA A 220 2.50 0.29 4.08
CA ALA A 220 2.89 -1.11 4.24
C ALA A 220 2.01 -2.05 3.39
N LEU A 221 0.69 -1.81 3.33
CA LEU A 221 -0.21 -2.54 2.44
C LEU A 221 0.20 -2.38 0.97
N GLY A 222 0.47 -1.15 0.53
CA GLY A 222 0.93 -0.87 -0.85
C GLY A 222 2.24 -1.59 -1.20
N PHE A 223 3.20 -1.62 -0.28
CA PHE A 223 4.46 -2.33 -0.51
C PHE A 223 4.30 -3.84 -0.52
N VAL A 224 3.52 -4.41 0.40
CA VAL A 224 3.27 -5.85 0.44
C VAL A 224 2.57 -6.28 -0.84
N THR A 225 1.51 -5.60 -1.28
CA THR A 225 0.81 -5.97 -2.52
C THR A 225 1.66 -5.77 -3.76
N GLY A 226 2.41 -4.66 -3.84
CA GLY A 226 3.33 -4.40 -4.94
C GLY A 226 4.42 -5.47 -5.04
N LEU A 227 5.07 -5.81 -3.93
CA LEU A 227 6.12 -6.84 -3.87
C LEU A 227 5.59 -8.22 -4.22
N LEU A 228 4.48 -8.65 -3.60
CA LEU A 228 3.88 -9.96 -3.85
C LEU A 228 3.45 -10.13 -5.30
N ARG A 229 2.95 -9.07 -5.95
CA ARG A 229 2.57 -9.16 -7.37
C ARG A 229 3.76 -9.05 -8.30
N SER A 230 4.85 -8.40 -7.88
CA SER A 230 6.02 -8.17 -8.73
C SER A 230 6.94 -9.39 -8.91
N THR A 231 6.76 -10.45 -8.12
CA THR A 231 7.61 -11.65 -8.20
C THR A 231 7.47 -12.43 -9.51
N TRP A 232 6.32 -12.34 -10.19
CA TRP A 232 6.10 -12.99 -11.50
C TRP A 232 5.40 -12.04 -12.45
N TYR A 233 5.99 -11.80 -13.62
CA TYR A 233 5.33 -11.06 -14.70
C TYR A 233 4.34 -11.97 -15.43
N SER A 234 3.12 -11.49 -15.66
CA SER A 234 2.06 -12.28 -16.32
C SER A 234 1.18 -11.36 -17.17
N PRO A 235 0.98 -11.68 -18.46
CA PRO A 235 1.62 -12.73 -19.26
C PRO A 235 3.04 -12.33 -19.68
N LEU A 236 3.92 -13.32 -19.83
CA LEU A 236 5.31 -13.13 -20.27
C LEU A 236 5.43 -12.62 -21.71
N ASP A 237 4.44 -12.87 -22.58
CA ASP A 237 4.47 -12.43 -23.98
C ASP A 237 4.43 -10.90 -24.15
N TYR A 238 3.93 -10.18 -23.14
CA TYR A 238 3.88 -8.72 -23.11
C TYR A 238 5.03 -8.11 -22.30
N PHE A 239 6.08 -8.89 -22.01
CA PHE A 239 7.26 -8.41 -21.31
C PHE A 239 8.12 -7.55 -22.25
N PHE A 240 8.57 -6.40 -21.76
CA PHE A 240 9.55 -5.57 -22.44
C PHE A 240 10.66 -5.22 -21.44
N PRO A 241 11.94 -5.44 -21.77
CA PRO A 241 13.03 -5.13 -20.85
C PRO A 241 13.02 -3.66 -20.43
N ILE A 242 13.14 -3.40 -19.12
CA ILE A 242 13.27 -2.11 -18.43
C ILE A 242 12.04 -1.19 -18.53
N LEU A 243 11.30 -1.21 -19.63
CA LEU A 243 10.16 -0.32 -19.90
C LEU A 243 8.80 -0.99 -19.70
N ASN A 244 8.74 -2.05 -18.89
CA ASN A 244 7.49 -2.72 -18.54
C ASN A 244 6.78 -2.05 -17.35
N TYR A 245 5.49 -2.35 -17.21
CA TYR A 245 4.63 -1.76 -16.18
C TYR A 245 5.10 -2.07 -14.74
N ARG A 246 5.67 -3.27 -14.54
CA ARG A 246 6.18 -3.70 -13.23
C ARG A 246 7.43 -2.92 -12.83
N PHE A 247 8.38 -2.76 -13.76
CA PHE A 247 9.59 -1.98 -13.53
C PHE A 247 9.23 -0.57 -13.07
N LEU A 248 8.34 0.11 -13.82
CA LEU A 248 7.86 1.44 -13.45
C LEU A 248 7.21 1.45 -12.06
N THR A 249 6.40 0.44 -11.76
CA THR A 249 5.76 0.30 -10.45
C THR A 249 6.79 0.19 -9.32
N LEU A 250 7.77 -0.70 -9.43
CA LEU A 250 8.81 -0.87 -8.42
C LEU A 250 9.68 0.39 -8.25
N CYS A 251 9.98 1.11 -9.33
CA CYS A 251 10.65 2.41 -9.25
C CYS A 251 9.81 3.42 -8.47
N LEU A 252 8.52 3.56 -8.77
CA LEU A 252 7.63 4.50 -8.09
C LEU A 252 7.39 4.12 -6.63
N LEU A 253 7.28 2.84 -6.30
CA LEU A 253 7.24 2.36 -4.92
C LEU A 253 8.54 2.72 -4.17
N THR A 254 9.69 2.54 -4.82
CA THR A 254 10.99 2.93 -4.23
C THR A 254 11.06 4.43 -3.98
N ILE A 255 10.60 5.26 -4.93
CA ILE A 255 10.50 6.71 -4.75
C ILE A 255 9.56 7.04 -3.58
N GLY A 256 8.40 6.39 -3.48
CA GLY A 256 7.47 6.56 -2.36
C GLY A 256 8.12 6.26 -0.99
N ALA A 257 8.90 5.17 -0.91
CA ALA A 257 9.65 4.81 0.29
C ALA A 257 10.73 5.86 0.64
N VAL A 258 11.44 6.37 -0.36
CA VAL A 258 12.43 7.46 -0.18
C VAL A 258 11.75 8.73 0.32
N VAL A 259 10.66 9.15 -0.30
CA VAL A 259 9.90 10.35 0.11
C VAL A 259 9.43 10.20 1.55
N LEU A 260 8.89 9.05 1.94
CA LEU A 260 8.47 8.81 3.32
C LEU A 260 9.65 8.87 4.29
N LEU A 261 10.80 8.29 3.94
CA LEU A 261 12.02 8.36 4.75
C LEU A 261 12.49 9.81 4.93
N LEU A 262 12.44 10.63 3.88
CA LEU A 262 12.78 12.05 3.94
C LEU A 262 11.80 12.86 4.79
N LEU A 263 10.48 12.63 4.62
CA LEU A 263 9.44 13.25 5.43
C LEU A 263 9.62 12.91 6.91
N TRP A 264 9.87 11.63 7.22
CA TRP A 264 10.07 11.18 8.59
C TRP A 264 11.28 11.85 9.23
N ARG A 265 12.43 11.90 8.54
CA ARG A 265 13.64 12.58 9.03
C ARG A 265 13.43 14.08 9.26
N LYS A 266 12.60 14.73 8.43
CA LYS A 266 12.32 16.17 8.54
C LYS A 266 11.46 16.51 9.75
N PHE A 267 10.43 15.70 10.03
CA PHE A 267 9.40 16.05 11.03
C PHE A 267 9.49 15.27 12.35
N SER A 268 10.16 14.12 12.38
CA SER A 268 10.27 13.26 13.56
C SER A 268 11.74 13.14 14.01
N ARG A 269 12.21 14.10 14.81
CA ARG A 269 13.49 14.01 15.52
C ARG A 269 13.32 13.31 16.88
N ASP A 270 14.28 12.46 17.23
CA ASP A 270 14.57 11.93 18.57
C ASP A 270 13.51 11.04 19.25
N SER A 271 13.08 9.97 18.59
CA SER A 271 12.41 8.85 19.28
C SER A 271 12.98 7.49 18.85
N ARG A 272 13.07 6.53 19.78
CA ARG A 272 13.49 5.14 19.49
C ARG A 272 12.63 4.48 18.39
N LEU A 273 11.33 4.79 18.35
CA LEU A 273 10.45 4.31 17.28
C LEU A 273 10.84 4.91 15.91
N GLY A 274 11.30 6.16 15.91
CA GLY A 274 11.75 6.86 14.72
C GLY A 274 13.03 6.28 14.13
N THR A 275 14.00 5.89 14.95
CA THR A 275 15.25 5.26 14.46
C THR A 275 14.95 3.90 13.82
N ASN A 276 14.08 3.09 14.44
CA ASN A 276 13.62 1.81 13.88
C ASN A 276 12.93 1.98 12.53
N LEU A 277 12.00 2.95 12.40
CA LEU A 277 11.29 3.17 11.15
C LEU A 277 12.22 3.66 10.02
N THR A 278 13.17 4.56 10.30
CA THR A 278 14.13 4.99 9.26
C THR A 278 15.03 3.85 8.80
N SER A 279 15.33 2.90 9.69
CA SER A 279 16.09 1.69 9.36
C SER A 279 15.26 0.73 8.52
N ALA A 280 14.00 0.48 8.93
CA ALA A 280 13.06 -0.37 8.20
C ALA A 280 12.81 0.16 6.78
N LEU A 281 12.57 1.46 6.61
CA LEU A 281 12.41 2.07 5.28
C LEU A 281 13.68 1.99 4.43
N GLY A 282 14.86 2.18 5.05
CA GLY A 282 16.14 1.99 4.36
C GLY A 282 16.32 0.55 3.86
N LEU A 283 16.00 -0.44 4.68
CA LEU A 283 16.03 -1.86 4.31
C LEU A 283 14.99 -2.20 3.24
N LEU A 284 13.80 -1.61 3.32
CA LEU A 284 12.76 -1.78 2.31
C LEU A 284 13.19 -1.24 0.94
N ILE A 285 13.82 -0.07 0.88
CA ILE A 285 14.36 0.48 -0.38
C ILE A 285 15.37 -0.49 -1.00
N VAL A 286 16.25 -1.06 -0.17
CA VAL A 286 17.22 -2.07 -0.60
C VAL A 286 16.51 -3.35 -1.08
N ALA A 287 15.44 -3.78 -0.42
CA ALA A 287 14.67 -4.94 -0.84
C ALA A 287 13.92 -4.71 -2.16
N LEU A 288 13.28 -3.55 -2.33
CA LEU A 288 12.56 -3.18 -3.56
C LEU A 288 13.51 -3.15 -4.77
N MET A 289 14.68 -2.52 -4.62
CA MET A 289 15.69 -2.47 -5.68
C MET A 289 16.26 -3.85 -5.99
N PHE A 290 16.47 -4.69 -4.97
CA PHE A 290 16.93 -6.07 -5.18
C PHE A 290 15.90 -6.91 -5.95
N VAL A 291 14.62 -6.83 -5.55
CA VAL A 291 13.52 -7.51 -6.25
C VAL A 291 13.41 -7.00 -7.69
N LEU A 292 13.50 -5.69 -7.91
CA LEU A 292 13.48 -5.09 -9.24
C LEU A 292 14.54 -5.72 -10.15
N PHE A 293 15.83 -5.69 -9.77
CA PHE A 293 16.89 -6.23 -10.62
C PHE A 293 16.81 -7.74 -10.79
N THR A 294 16.45 -8.47 -9.74
CA THR A 294 16.32 -9.93 -9.79
C THR A 294 15.20 -10.35 -10.73
N SER A 295 14.02 -9.76 -10.54
CA SER A 295 12.83 -10.13 -11.30
C SER A 295 12.92 -9.69 -12.77
N GLU A 296 13.56 -8.55 -13.06
CA GLU A 296 13.83 -8.12 -14.43
C GLU A 296 14.78 -9.08 -15.16
N THR A 297 15.80 -9.57 -14.46
CA THR A 297 16.74 -10.55 -15.01
C THR A 297 16.04 -11.88 -15.26
N ILE A 298 15.21 -12.35 -14.32
CA ILE A 298 14.45 -13.61 -14.49
C ILE A 298 13.58 -13.52 -15.75
N ASP A 299 12.74 -12.49 -15.86
CA ASP A 299 11.77 -12.39 -16.95
C ASP A 299 12.43 -12.21 -18.32
N TYR A 300 13.57 -11.52 -18.40
CA TYR A 300 14.34 -11.42 -19.65
C TYR A 300 14.74 -12.78 -20.23
N TYR A 301 15.14 -13.71 -19.36
CA TYR A 301 15.49 -15.07 -19.78
C TYR A 301 14.25 -15.94 -19.97
N GLU A 302 13.26 -15.86 -19.07
CA GLU A 302 12.00 -16.61 -19.19
C GLU A 302 11.28 -16.30 -20.52
N HIS A 303 11.30 -15.04 -20.96
CA HIS A 303 10.73 -14.64 -22.25
C HIS A 303 11.39 -15.35 -23.45
N GLN A 304 12.65 -15.77 -23.33
CA GLN A 304 13.36 -16.54 -24.36
C GLN A 304 13.21 -18.06 -24.17
N ILE A 305 13.16 -18.52 -22.93
CA ILE A 305 13.15 -19.94 -22.56
C ILE A 305 11.77 -20.56 -22.78
N VAL A 306 10.70 -19.92 -22.29
CA VAL A 306 9.34 -20.47 -22.30
C VAL A 306 8.86 -20.81 -23.72
N PRO A 307 9.03 -19.97 -24.76
CA PRO A 307 8.63 -20.34 -26.12
C PRO A 307 9.38 -21.56 -26.69
N ILE A 308 10.61 -21.81 -26.25
CA ILE A 308 11.39 -22.99 -26.64
C ILE A 308 10.83 -24.23 -25.94
N GLU A 309 10.52 -24.11 -24.65
CA GLU A 309 9.94 -25.20 -23.86
C GLU A 309 8.57 -25.62 -24.36
N VAL A 310 7.72 -24.67 -24.75
CA VAL A 310 6.42 -24.97 -25.37
C VAL A 310 6.61 -25.80 -26.65
N LYS A 311 7.56 -25.43 -27.53
CA LYS A 311 7.87 -26.23 -28.73
C LYS A 311 8.37 -27.64 -28.42
N LEU A 312 9.11 -27.80 -27.32
CA LEU A 312 9.60 -29.09 -26.86
C LEU A 312 8.49 -30.01 -26.35
N LEU A 313 7.36 -29.45 -25.87
CA LEU A 313 6.18 -30.23 -25.48
C LEU A 313 5.49 -30.86 -26.70
N ASP A 314 5.46 -30.15 -27.83
CA ASP A 314 4.83 -30.64 -29.06
C ASP A 314 5.70 -31.70 -29.75
N ALA A 315 7.01 -31.46 -29.80
CA ALA A 315 7.96 -32.39 -30.43
C ALA A 315 9.34 -32.31 -29.78
N TRP A 316 9.83 -33.46 -29.32
CA TRP A 316 11.18 -33.55 -28.78
C TRP A 316 12.24 -33.20 -29.83
N ASN A 317 13.13 -32.28 -29.47
CA ASN A 317 14.26 -31.88 -30.29
C ASN A 317 15.49 -31.70 -29.38
N SER A 318 16.55 -32.47 -29.65
CA SER A 318 17.78 -32.45 -28.84
C SER A 318 18.43 -31.07 -28.80
N ASP A 319 18.47 -30.37 -29.94
CA ASP A 319 19.17 -29.09 -30.08
C ASP A 319 18.41 -27.98 -29.34
N LEU A 320 17.07 -27.98 -29.43
CA LEU A 320 16.23 -27.06 -28.67
C LEU A 320 16.32 -27.32 -27.16
N ASN A 321 16.39 -28.58 -26.74
CA ASN A 321 16.58 -28.92 -25.32
C ASN A 321 17.95 -28.47 -24.81
N VAL A 322 19.02 -28.65 -25.60
CA VAL A 322 20.36 -28.11 -25.26
C VAL A 322 20.33 -26.59 -25.18
N LEU A 323 19.68 -25.91 -26.12
CA LEU A 323 19.52 -24.46 -26.11
C LEU A 323 18.78 -23.96 -24.87
N ALA A 324 17.61 -24.53 -24.55
CA ALA A 324 16.83 -24.16 -23.36
C ALA A 324 17.64 -24.33 -22.07
N ASN A 325 18.34 -25.46 -21.91
CA ASN A 325 19.20 -25.70 -20.75
C ASN A 325 20.39 -24.72 -20.70
N SER A 326 20.96 -24.38 -21.86
CA SER A 326 22.05 -23.38 -21.92
C SER A 326 21.57 -21.99 -21.49
N LEU A 327 20.37 -21.57 -21.90
CA LEU A 327 19.76 -20.29 -21.50
C LEU A 327 19.43 -20.27 -20.01
N ARG A 328 18.90 -21.36 -19.46
CA ARG A 328 18.68 -21.52 -18.00
C ARG A 328 19.98 -21.40 -17.21
N ASN A 329 21.06 -22.01 -17.69
CA ASN A 329 22.38 -21.89 -17.05
C ASN A 329 22.90 -20.44 -17.13
N GLN A 330 22.75 -19.76 -18.27
CA GLN A 330 23.10 -18.35 -18.42
C GLN A 330 22.26 -17.43 -17.53
N GLN A 331 20.97 -17.71 -17.37
CA GLN A 331 20.08 -17.01 -16.44
C GLN A 331 20.62 -17.09 -15.01
N GLN A 332 20.98 -18.29 -14.52
CA GLN A 332 21.52 -18.45 -13.17
C GLN A 332 22.84 -17.71 -12.98
N LEU A 333 23.76 -17.82 -13.94
CA LEU A 333 25.03 -17.10 -13.93
C LEU A 333 24.83 -15.58 -13.90
N THR A 334 23.91 -15.07 -14.73
CA THR A 334 23.59 -13.64 -14.79
C THR A 334 22.96 -13.16 -13.49
N LEU A 335 22.05 -13.94 -12.89
CA LEU A 335 21.45 -13.61 -11.60
C LEU A 335 22.50 -13.50 -10.49
N SER A 336 23.44 -14.46 -10.43
CA SER A 336 24.54 -14.39 -9.47
C SER A 336 25.45 -13.20 -9.72
N GLY A 337 25.73 -12.87 -10.99
CA GLY A 337 26.47 -11.65 -11.36
C GLY A 337 25.75 -10.36 -10.92
N VAL A 338 24.44 -10.27 -11.16
CA VAL A 338 23.61 -9.13 -10.75
C VAL A 338 23.59 -9.00 -9.22
N TRP A 339 23.41 -10.10 -8.49
CA TRP A 339 23.43 -10.09 -7.02
C TRP A 339 24.80 -9.70 -6.46
N LEU A 340 25.88 -10.15 -7.11
CA LEU A 340 27.25 -9.82 -6.73
C LEU A 340 27.51 -8.33 -6.90
N VAL A 341 27.24 -7.79 -8.08
CA VAL A 341 27.38 -6.35 -8.37
C VAL A 341 26.50 -5.54 -7.42
N TYR A 342 25.25 -5.96 -7.21
CA TYR A 342 24.32 -5.29 -6.31
C TYR A 342 24.87 -5.26 -4.87
N SER A 343 25.42 -6.36 -4.37
CA SER A 343 25.99 -6.44 -3.02
C SER A 343 27.24 -5.55 -2.85
N ILE A 344 28.08 -5.42 -3.88
CA ILE A 344 29.25 -4.53 -3.88
C ILE A 344 28.79 -3.06 -3.87
N VAL A 345 27.84 -2.69 -4.73
CA VAL A 345 27.25 -1.34 -4.74
C VAL A 345 26.62 -1.03 -3.38
N LEU A 346 25.90 -1.98 -2.80
CA LEU A 346 25.27 -1.83 -1.49
C LEU A 346 26.31 -1.64 -0.38
N MET A 347 27.44 -2.35 -0.44
CA MET A 347 28.57 -2.18 0.48
C MET A 347 29.15 -0.76 0.36
N ILE A 348 29.43 -0.29 -0.86
CA ILE A 348 29.94 1.06 -1.12
C ILE A 348 28.97 2.11 -0.56
N VAL A 349 27.67 1.98 -0.84
CA VAL A 349 26.63 2.88 -0.31
C VAL A 349 26.55 2.81 1.22
N GLY A 350 26.64 1.62 1.81
CA GLY A 350 26.59 1.41 3.26
C GLY A 350 27.78 2.03 3.99
N ILE A 351 28.97 1.98 3.39
CA ILE A 351 30.18 2.66 3.89
C ILE A 351 30.02 4.18 3.73
N TRP A 352 29.67 4.67 2.53
CA TRP A 352 29.58 6.11 2.24
C TRP A 352 28.50 6.81 3.08
N ARG A 353 27.36 6.15 3.30
CA ARG A 353 26.27 6.68 4.13
C ARG A 353 26.43 6.38 5.62
N ARG A 354 27.49 5.68 6.04
CA ARG A 354 27.76 5.26 7.43
C ARG A 354 26.57 4.52 8.08
N ARG A 355 25.87 3.65 7.34
CA ARG A 355 24.70 2.91 7.85
C ARG A 355 25.06 1.45 8.12
N ARG A 356 25.19 1.06 9.39
CA ARG A 356 25.52 -0.32 9.81
C ARG A 356 24.57 -1.36 9.20
N ASN A 357 23.26 -1.12 9.26
CA ASN A 357 22.26 -2.05 8.74
C ASN A 357 22.44 -2.37 7.26
N ILE A 358 22.76 -1.36 6.43
CA ILE A 358 22.98 -1.55 4.99
C ILE A 358 24.25 -2.37 4.75
N ARG A 359 25.32 -2.14 5.52
CA ARG A 359 26.56 -2.92 5.44
C ARG A 359 26.33 -4.40 5.80
N MET A 360 25.58 -4.68 6.87
CA MET A 360 25.28 -6.05 7.29
C MET A 360 24.49 -6.81 6.21
N VAL A 361 23.50 -6.16 5.58
CA VAL A 361 22.77 -6.75 4.45
C VAL A 361 23.69 -6.97 3.25
N ALA A 362 24.59 -6.02 2.94
CA ALA A 362 25.56 -6.18 1.85
C ALA A 362 26.49 -7.37 2.08
N ILE A 363 27.04 -7.54 3.30
CA ILE A 363 27.89 -8.68 3.66
C ILE A 363 27.11 -9.99 3.54
N GLY A 364 25.88 -10.04 4.09
CA GLY A 364 25.02 -11.21 4.02
C GLY A 364 24.70 -11.62 2.58
N LEU A 365 24.29 -10.65 1.75
CA LEU A 365 23.98 -10.90 0.34
C LEU A 365 25.23 -11.30 -0.46
N PHE A 366 26.37 -10.67 -0.21
CA PHE A 366 27.64 -11.01 -0.85
C PHE A 366 28.07 -12.44 -0.51
N GLY A 367 28.02 -12.82 0.77
CA GLY A 367 28.32 -14.19 1.21
C GLY A 367 27.35 -15.22 0.63
N LEU A 368 26.05 -14.91 0.61
CA LEU A 368 25.03 -15.76 0.00
C LEU A 368 25.28 -15.94 -1.51
N THR A 369 25.63 -14.86 -2.21
CA THR A 369 25.91 -14.90 -3.64
C THR A 369 27.14 -15.73 -3.94
N ILE A 370 28.21 -15.59 -3.16
CA ILE A 370 29.39 -16.45 -3.27
C ILE A 370 29.00 -17.91 -3.09
N LEU A 371 28.29 -18.23 -2.00
CA LEU A 371 27.87 -19.60 -1.74
C LEU A 371 27.03 -20.18 -2.88
N LYS A 372 26.11 -19.38 -3.43
CA LYS A 372 25.31 -19.75 -4.61
C LYS A 372 26.20 -20.05 -5.81
N ILE A 373 27.18 -19.19 -6.11
CA ILE A 373 28.11 -19.38 -7.23
C ILE A 373 28.85 -20.71 -7.06
N PHE A 374 29.38 -20.99 -5.87
CA PHE A 374 30.14 -22.21 -5.61
C PHE A 374 29.29 -23.49 -5.76
N ILE A 375 28.07 -23.49 -5.20
CA ILE A 375 27.23 -24.69 -5.16
C ILE A 375 26.55 -24.94 -6.51
N TYR A 376 25.97 -23.91 -7.11
CA TYR A 376 25.13 -24.03 -8.29
C TYR A 376 25.89 -23.67 -9.56
N ASP A 377 26.43 -22.46 -9.65
CA ASP A 377 26.95 -21.94 -10.93
C ASP A 377 28.19 -22.68 -11.43
N LEU A 378 29.08 -23.09 -10.52
CA LEU A 378 30.29 -23.83 -10.88
C LEU A 378 30.02 -25.30 -11.25
N SER A 379 28.85 -25.83 -10.89
CA SER A 379 28.49 -27.23 -11.19
C SER A 379 28.27 -27.46 -12.68
N PHE A 380 27.85 -26.42 -13.40
CA PHE A 380 27.53 -26.47 -14.84
C PHE A 380 28.66 -25.97 -15.75
N LEU A 381 29.73 -25.38 -15.19
CA LEU A 381 30.86 -24.86 -15.96
C LEU A 381 31.91 -25.93 -16.25
N GLU A 382 32.46 -25.89 -17.47
CA GLU A 382 33.64 -26.68 -17.84
C GLU A 382 34.85 -26.32 -16.97
N THR A 383 35.77 -27.26 -16.81
CA THR A 383 36.89 -27.19 -15.85
C THR A 383 37.71 -25.89 -15.97
N LEU A 384 37.98 -25.41 -17.19
CA LEU A 384 38.75 -24.18 -17.40
C LEU A 384 37.99 -22.92 -16.91
N TYR A 385 36.70 -22.79 -17.25
CA TYR A 385 35.89 -21.67 -16.76
C TYR A 385 35.75 -21.69 -15.24
N ARG A 386 35.67 -22.89 -14.64
CA ARG A 386 35.66 -23.04 -13.18
C ARG A 386 36.93 -22.50 -12.52
N ILE A 387 38.11 -22.78 -13.09
CA ILE A 387 39.40 -22.27 -12.59
C ILE A 387 39.46 -20.74 -12.66
N PHE A 388 39.11 -20.15 -13.81
CA PHE A 388 39.09 -18.68 -13.95
C PHE A 388 38.06 -18.01 -13.05
N SER A 389 36.89 -18.62 -12.84
CA SER A 389 35.87 -18.13 -11.90
C SER A 389 36.38 -18.14 -10.45
N PHE A 390 37.10 -19.18 -10.02
CA PHE A 390 37.72 -19.18 -8.68
C PHE A 390 38.76 -18.08 -8.53
N MET A 391 39.60 -17.86 -9.55
CA MET A 391 40.60 -16.80 -9.55
C MET A 391 39.96 -15.40 -9.47
N GLY A 392 38.96 -15.14 -10.33
CA GLY A 392 38.22 -13.88 -10.32
C GLY A 392 37.49 -13.64 -9.00
N LEU A 393 36.85 -14.66 -8.44
CA LEU A 393 36.18 -14.58 -7.15
C LEU A 393 37.17 -14.32 -6.00
N GLY A 394 38.36 -14.94 -6.05
CA GLY A 394 39.45 -14.65 -5.11
C GLY A 394 39.90 -13.18 -5.15
N VAL A 395 40.05 -12.61 -6.34
CA VAL A 395 40.37 -11.18 -6.51
C VAL A 395 39.28 -10.28 -5.93
N ILE A 396 38.00 -10.61 -6.18
CA ILE A 396 36.86 -9.85 -5.64
C ILE A 396 36.83 -9.92 -4.10
N LEU A 397 37.07 -11.10 -3.52
CA LEU A 397 37.16 -11.29 -2.07
C LEU A 397 38.28 -10.44 -1.45
N LEU A 398 39.45 -10.43 -2.07
CA LEU A 398 40.57 -9.57 -1.64
C LEU A 398 40.21 -8.09 -1.73
N GLY A 399 39.55 -7.67 -2.81
CA GLY A 399 39.09 -6.28 -2.99
C GLY A 399 38.09 -5.84 -1.91
N VAL A 400 37.09 -6.66 -1.60
CA VAL A 400 36.10 -6.38 -0.55
C VAL A 400 36.76 -6.38 0.83
N SER A 401 37.65 -7.33 1.11
CA SER A 401 38.42 -7.39 2.37
C SER A 401 39.28 -6.13 2.55
N TYR A 402 39.99 -5.72 1.50
CA TYR A 402 40.78 -4.50 1.49
C TYR A 402 39.92 -3.26 1.73
N LEU A 403 38.77 -3.14 1.05
CA LEU A 403 37.84 -2.02 1.22
C LEU A 403 37.37 -1.94 2.68
N TYR A 404 37.00 -3.08 3.28
CA TYR A 404 36.58 -3.15 4.68
C TYR A 404 37.70 -2.71 5.64
N GLN A 405 38.92 -3.22 5.44
CA GLN A 405 40.07 -2.85 6.28
C GLN A 405 40.43 -1.37 6.15
N ARG A 406 40.42 -0.82 4.92
CA ARG A 406 40.76 0.59 4.66
C ARG A 406 39.82 1.55 5.36
N TYR A 407 38.52 1.22 5.43
CA TYR A 407 37.49 2.03 6.09
C TYR A 407 37.21 1.61 7.53
N LYS A 408 37.96 0.64 8.08
CA LYS A 408 37.76 0.10 9.44
C LYS A 408 37.86 1.17 10.52
N SER A 409 38.80 2.13 10.41
CA SER A 409 38.94 3.21 11.40
C SER A 409 37.69 4.09 11.49
N ILE A 410 37.10 4.44 10.34
CA ILE A 410 35.86 5.22 10.26
C ILE A 410 34.69 4.43 10.85
N ILE A 411 34.63 3.13 10.60
CA ILE A 411 33.56 2.25 11.11
C ILE A 411 33.64 2.12 12.64
N LEU A 412 34.85 1.95 13.19
CA LEU A 412 35.06 1.78 14.64
C LEU A 412 34.79 3.06 15.42
N GLU A 413 35.17 4.23 14.88
CA GLU A 413 34.85 5.53 15.50
C GLU A 413 33.33 5.77 15.58
N ASP A 414 32.58 5.40 14.55
CA ASP A 414 31.12 5.54 14.53
C ASP A 414 30.44 4.57 15.52
N GLU A 415 30.92 3.31 15.64
CA GLU A 415 30.38 2.35 16.61
C GLU A 415 30.67 2.75 18.07
N GLN A 416 31.83 3.33 18.34
CA GLN A 416 32.17 3.84 19.67
C GLN A 416 31.30 5.05 20.06
N LYS A 417 31.00 5.95 19.12
CA LYS A 417 30.08 7.08 19.35
C LYS A 417 28.65 6.63 19.58
N GLU A 418 28.14 5.69 18.78
CA GLU A 418 26.80 5.13 18.96
C GLU A 418 26.67 4.39 20.30
N ALA A 419 27.70 3.64 20.71
CA ALA A 419 27.72 2.98 22.02
C ALA A 419 27.79 3.98 23.19
N ALA A 420 28.53 5.09 23.05
CA ALA A 420 28.60 6.14 24.05
C ALA A 420 27.26 6.85 24.23
N GLU A 421 26.59 7.26 23.14
CA GLU A 421 25.27 7.92 23.17
C GLU A 421 24.17 7.01 23.76
N VAL A 422 24.20 5.71 23.44
CA VAL A 422 23.24 4.73 24.00
C VAL A 422 23.43 4.58 25.51
N ASN A 423 24.68 4.48 25.98
CA ASN A 423 24.99 4.38 27.40
C ASN A 423 24.56 5.63 28.18
N GLU A 424 24.79 6.82 27.62
CA GLU A 424 24.33 8.10 28.20
C GLU A 424 22.80 8.17 28.27
N ALA A 425 22.09 7.73 27.23
CA ALA A 425 20.62 7.72 27.18
C ALA A 425 19.96 6.64 28.05
N THR A 426 20.71 5.67 28.55
CA THR A 426 20.24 4.67 29.55
C THR A 426 20.64 5.01 30.98
N ALA A 427 21.55 5.96 31.17
CA ALA A 427 21.99 6.44 32.48
C ALA A 427 21.10 7.57 33.05
N VAL A 428 20.17 8.09 32.25
CA VAL A 428 19.11 9.05 32.59
C VAL A 428 17.77 8.34 32.62
#